data_AF-A0A7C5HLT7-F1
#
_entry.id   AF-A0A7C5HLT7-F1
#
_cell.length_a   1.000
_cell.length_b   1.000
_cell.length_c   1.000
_cell.angle_alpha   90.00
_cell.angle_beta   90.00
_cell.angle_gamma   90.00
#
_symmetry.space_group_name_H-M   'P 1'
#
loop_
_entity.id
_entity.type
_entity.pdbx_description
1 polymer ?
#
loop_
_entity_poly.entity_id
_entity_poly.type
_entity_poly.pdbx_seq_one_letter_code
_entity_poly.pdbx_strand_id
1 'polypeptide(L)'
;DNIGPFVVPEDAYFVMGDNRDMSLDSRYWGFLDRNLITGTPSLIVFSTGEPPTKDVRSYILKQRGQFKEKSRIRWERTFKFIK
;
A
#
# COMPACT_ATOMS: atom_id res chain seq x y z
N ASP A 1 -9.86 -15.35 -9.25
CA ASP A 1 -10.07 -14.62 -7.97
C ASP A 1 -11.54 -14.58 -7.53
N ASN A 2 -12.31 -15.65 -7.75
CA ASN A 2 -13.70 -15.72 -7.29
C ASN A 2 -13.78 -16.67 -6.09
N ILE A 3 -13.67 -16.09 -4.90
CA ILE A 3 -13.86 -16.79 -3.64
C ILE A 3 -15.33 -16.62 -3.29
N GLY A 4 -16.03 -17.74 -3.10
CA GLY A 4 -17.41 -17.73 -2.63
C GLY A 4 -17.52 -17.12 -1.23
N PRO A 5 -18.74 -16.83 -0.75
CA PRO A 5 -18.92 -16.36 0.62
C PRO A 5 -18.38 -17.41 1.60
N PHE A 6 -17.59 -16.95 2.56
CA PHE A 6 -17.07 -17.76 3.66
C PHE A 6 -17.28 -17.03 4.99
N VAL A 7 -17.35 -17.80 6.06
CA VAL A 7 -17.36 -17.28 7.43
C VAL A 7 -15.94 -17.36 7.97
N VAL A 8 -15.42 -16.24 8.48
CA VAL A 8 -14.12 -16.22 9.14
C VAL A 8 -14.26 -16.94 10.50
N PRO A 9 -13.40 -17.91 10.82
CA PRO A 9 -13.42 -18.59 12.12
C PRO A 9 -13.20 -17.62 13.30
N GLU A 10 -13.58 -18.06 14.49
CA GLU A 10 -13.23 -17.36 15.72
C GLU A 10 -11.70 -17.23 15.87
N ASP A 11 -11.25 -16.14 16.49
CA ASP A 11 -9.83 -15.79 16.67
C ASP A 11 -8.99 -15.75 15.39
N ALA A 12 -9.62 -15.56 14.23
CA ALA A 12 -8.94 -15.45 12.95
C ALA A 12 -9.36 -14.21 12.16
N TYR A 13 -8.54 -13.83 11.17
CA TYR A 13 -8.74 -12.68 10.31
C TYR A 13 -8.60 -13.09 8.85
N PHE A 14 -9.48 -12.55 8.02
CA PHE A 14 -9.27 -12.52 6.57
C PHE A 14 -8.64 -11.17 6.22
N VAL A 15 -7.40 -11.20 5.71
CA VAL A 15 -6.65 -9.98 5.36
C VAL A 15 -6.45 -9.89 3.86
N MET A 16 -6.50 -8.66 3.33
CA MET A 16 -6.24 -8.38 1.93
C MET A 16 -5.30 -7.19 1.80
N GLY A 17 -4.38 -7.26 0.85
CA GLY A 17 -3.58 -6.10 0.46
C GLY A 17 -4.40 -5.11 -0.38
N ASP A 18 -4.06 -3.84 -0.32
CA ASP A 18 -4.67 -2.81 -1.18
C ASP A 18 -4.33 -3.02 -2.66
N ASN A 19 -3.12 -3.53 -2.95
CA ASN A 19 -2.68 -3.87 -4.30
C ASN A 19 -3.16 -5.26 -4.71
N ARG A 20 -4.46 -5.37 -5.01
CA ARG A 20 -5.19 -6.64 -5.11
C ARG A 20 -4.60 -7.64 -6.10
N ASP A 21 -4.14 -7.20 -7.26
CA ASP A 21 -3.63 -8.10 -8.30
C ASP A 21 -2.22 -8.62 -7.97
N MET A 22 -1.53 -7.95 -7.04
CA MET A 22 -0.13 -8.21 -6.68
C MET A 22 0.04 -8.51 -5.19
N SER A 23 -1.03 -8.97 -4.52
CA SER A 23 -0.98 -9.32 -3.10
C SER A 23 -1.23 -10.81 -2.90
N LEU A 24 -0.23 -11.50 -2.36
CA LEU A 24 -0.37 -12.87 -1.88
C LEU A 24 -0.93 -12.85 -0.45
N ASP A 25 -2.24 -12.69 -0.33
CA ASP A 25 -2.96 -12.52 0.93
C ASP A 25 -3.92 -13.70 1.21
N SER A 26 -4.88 -13.52 2.12
CA SER A 26 -5.77 -14.60 2.59
C SER A 26 -6.55 -15.30 1.47
N ARG A 27 -6.66 -14.66 0.30
CA ARG A 27 -7.23 -15.27 -0.92
C ARG A 27 -6.45 -16.50 -1.41
N TYR A 28 -5.18 -16.61 -1.05
CA TYR A 28 -4.27 -17.67 -1.47
C TYR A 28 -3.88 -18.62 -0.33
N TRP A 29 -3.65 -18.10 0.89
CA TRP A 29 -3.15 -18.89 2.03
C TRP A 29 -4.13 -19.05 3.20
N GLY A 30 -5.36 -18.54 3.09
CA GLY A 30 -6.39 -18.71 4.12
C GLY A 30 -6.35 -17.67 5.24
N PHE A 31 -6.85 -18.01 6.42
CA PHE A 31 -7.03 -17.05 7.52
C PHE A 31 -5.75 -16.85 8.35
N LEU A 32 -5.60 -15.64 8.90
CA LEU A 32 -4.53 -15.28 9.82
C LEU A 32 -5.00 -15.44 11.27
N ASP A 33 -4.29 -16.21 12.07
CA ASP A 33 -4.55 -16.32 13.51
C ASP A 33 -4.30 -14.97 14.21
N ARG A 34 -5.21 -14.57 15.10
CA ARG A 34 -5.11 -13.35 15.92
C ARG A 34 -3.79 -13.27 16.67
N ASN A 35 -3.26 -14.38 17.17
CA ASN A 35 -2.03 -14.38 17.97
C ASN A 35 -0.78 -13.93 17.18
N LEU A 36 -0.85 -13.94 15.84
CA LEU A 36 0.23 -13.49 14.95
C LEU A 36 0.18 -11.98 14.65
N ILE A 37 -0.87 -11.28 15.10
CA ILE A 37 -1.05 -9.85 14.85
C ILE A 37 -0.33 -9.02 15.92
N THR A 38 0.73 -8.31 15.51
CA THR A 38 1.50 -7.45 16.41
C THR A 38 0.83 -6.10 16.72
N GLY A 39 0.06 -5.54 15.78
CA GLY A 39 -0.61 -4.26 15.97
C GLY A 39 -1.03 -3.57 14.68
N THR A 40 -1.49 -2.33 14.81
CA THR A 40 -1.99 -1.51 13.71
C THR A 40 -0.95 -0.47 13.28
N PRO A 41 -0.63 -0.34 11.98
CA PRO A 41 0.30 0.68 11.50
C PRO A 41 -0.28 2.09 11.73
N SER A 42 0.50 2.99 12.33
CA SER A 42 0.00 4.31 12.76
C SER A 42 0.76 5.50 12.16
N LEU A 43 2.04 5.35 11.80
CA LEU A 43 2.88 6.46 11.34
C LEU A 43 3.82 6.01 10.21
N ILE A 44 3.87 6.80 9.14
CA ILE A 44 4.92 6.68 8.13
C ILE A 44 6.12 7.51 8.58
N VAL A 45 7.12 6.87 9.17
CA VAL A 45 8.32 7.57 9.68
C VAL A 45 9.13 8.19 8.55
N PHE A 46 9.25 7.51 7.41
CA PHE A 46 10.05 7.99 6.29
C PHE A 46 9.54 7.44 4.96
N SER A 47 9.71 8.21 3.89
CA SER A 47 9.32 7.83 2.54
C SER A 47 10.24 8.43 1.49
N THR A 48 10.82 7.56 0.66
CA THR A 48 11.62 7.91 -0.52
C THR A 48 11.08 7.18 -1.75
N GLY A 49 11.37 7.69 -2.95
CA GLY A 49 10.92 7.14 -4.21
C GLY A 49 10.55 8.23 -5.20
N GLU A 50 10.13 7.82 -6.40
CA GLU A 50 9.50 8.77 -7.31
C GLU A 50 8.09 9.08 -6.77
N PRO A 51 7.73 10.36 -6.57
CA PRO A 51 6.38 10.72 -6.22
C PRO A 51 5.46 10.47 -7.43
N PRO A 52 4.17 10.25 -7.16
CA PRO A 52 3.19 10.09 -8.23
C PRO A 52 3.12 11.37 -9.06
N THR A 53 2.99 11.23 -10.37
CA THR A 53 2.70 12.35 -11.26
C THR A 53 1.33 12.91 -10.92
N LYS A 54 1.26 14.23 -10.66
CA LYS A 54 0.03 14.89 -10.21
C LYS A 54 -1.02 15.02 -11.31
N ASP A 55 -0.55 15.12 -12.55
CA ASP A 55 -1.39 15.34 -13.72
C ASP A 55 -0.69 14.87 -15.01
N VAL A 56 -1.46 14.72 -16.09
CA VAL A 56 -0.97 14.23 -17.38
C VAL A 56 0.14 15.13 -17.97
N ARG A 57 0.06 16.45 -17.79
CA ARG A 57 1.09 17.37 -18.29
C ARG A 57 2.41 17.14 -17.57
N SER A 58 2.38 16.98 -16.25
CA SER A 58 3.57 16.65 -15.46
C SER A 58 4.19 15.31 -15.89
N TYR A 59 3.37 14.30 -16.20
CA TYR A 59 3.82 13.01 -16.72
C TYR A 59 4.55 13.17 -18.07
N ILE A 60 3.97 13.90 -19.02
CA ILE A 60 4.57 14.12 -20.35
C ILE A 60 5.89 14.90 -20.24
N LEU A 61 5.95 15.95 -19.41
CA LEU A 61 7.18 16.74 -19.21
C LEU A 61 8.30 15.90 -18.60
N LYS A 62 7.96 15.00 -17.66
CA LYS A 62 8.91 14.05 -17.08
C LYS A 62 9.44 13.06 -18.13
N GLN A 63 8.57 12.49 -18.96
CA GLN A 63 8.96 11.58 -20.05
C GLN A 63 9.87 12.25 -21.09
N ARG A 64 9.67 13.55 -21.35
CA ARG A 64 10.52 14.36 -22.23
C ARG A 64 11.87 14.78 -21.60
N GLY A 65 12.15 14.36 -20.36
CA GLY A 65 13.36 14.75 -19.63
C GLY A 65 13.40 16.24 -19.25
N GLN A 66 12.30 16.96 -19.42
CA GLN A 66 12.19 18.40 -19.17
C GLN A 66 11.85 18.73 -17.72
N PHE A 67 11.64 17.70 -16.89
CA PHE A 67 11.38 17.83 -15.47
C PHE A 67 12.20 16.80 -14.70
N LYS A 68 13.12 17.27 -13.85
CA LYS A 68 13.83 16.44 -12.87
C LYS A 68 13.51 16.96 -11.49
N GLU A 69 13.09 16.05 -10.62
CA GLU A 69 12.85 16.38 -9.24
C GLU A 69 14.15 16.62 -8.49
N LYS A 70 14.13 17.61 -7.61
CA LYS A 70 15.30 17.99 -6.79
C LYS A 70 15.62 16.95 -5.72
N SER A 71 14.64 16.16 -5.30
CA SER A 71 14.79 15.15 -4.26
C SER A 71 13.86 13.97 -4.52
N ARG A 72 14.27 12.78 -4.09
CA ARG A 72 13.46 11.55 -4.09
C ARG A 72 12.67 11.39 -2.78
N ILE A 73 12.78 12.33 -1.83
CA ILE A 73 12.04 12.26 -0.58
C ILE A 73 10.59 12.70 -0.83
N ARG A 74 9.64 11.87 -0.41
CA ARG A 74 8.19 12.10 -0.54
C ARG A 74 7.66 12.75 0.73
N TRP A 75 7.93 14.04 0.89
CA TRP A 75 7.64 14.80 2.10
C TRP A 75 6.15 14.78 2.49
N GLU A 76 5.24 14.68 1.52
CA GLU A 76 3.80 14.56 1.77
C GLU A 76 3.38 13.26 2.46
N ARG A 77 4.29 12.27 2.54
CA ARG A 77 4.08 11.00 3.23
C ARG A 77 4.88 10.87 4.52
N THR A 78 6.03 11.51 4.63
CA THR A 78 6.90 11.42 5.81
C THR A 78 6.25 12.11 7.01
N PHE A 79 6.30 11.46 8.18
CA PHE A 79 5.60 11.82 9.42
C PHE A 79 4.07 11.91 9.30
N LYS A 80 3.49 11.24 8.30
CA LYS A 80 2.04 11.17 8.13
C LYS A 80 1.45 10.07 9.00
N PHE A 81 0.52 10.46 9.87
CA PHE A 81 -0.32 9.51 10.60
C PHE A 81 -1.31 8.82 9.64
N ILE A 82 -1.42 7.50 9.78
CA ILE A 82 -2.41 6.70 9.06
C ILE A 82 -3.68 6.72 9.93
N LYS A 83 -4.78 7.19 9.34
CA LYS A 83 -6.12 7.13 9.96
C LYS A 83 -6.76 5.80 9.64
#